data_AF-A0A9D8V4H1-F1
#
_entry.id   AF-A0A9D8V4H1-F1
#
_cell.length_a   1.000
_cell.length_b   1.000
_cell.length_c   1.000
_cell.angle_alpha   90.00
_cell.angle_beta   90.00
_cell.angle_gamma   90.00
#
_symmetry.space_group_name_H-M   'P 1'
#
loop_
_entity.id
_entity.type
_entity.pdbx_description
1 polymer ?
#
loop_
_entity_poly.entity_id
_entity_poly.type
_entity_poly.pdbx_seq_one_letter_code
_entity_poly.pdbx_strand_id
1 'polypeptide(L)'
;MIDITYPGIVSGLALLVYYFTLYKSGMARGKYDVPAPSHDGPDEYLWHVRAHQNTLEHLVLFLPALWLFAYSVSPLWAAAIGIFWPVGRLAYALGYYKAPENRMPGLLISMPPVYILVLGSLIGFGLDLARQLT
;
A
#
# COMPACT_ATOMS: atom_id res chain seq x y z
N MET A 1 18.98 -2.30 -20.11
CA MET A 1 17.64 -2.63 -19.55
C MET A 1 17.45 -1.82 -18.29
N ILE A 2 16.24 -1.29 -18.07
CA ILE A 2 15.86 -0.72 -16.77
C ILE A 2 15.93 -1.87 -15.74
N ASP A 3 16.72 -1.73 -14.69
CA ASP A 3 16.80 -2.75 -13.64
C ASP A 3 15.54 -2.69 -12.76
N ILE A 4 14.56 -3.52 -13.13
CA ILE A 4 13.26 -3.62 -12.47
C ILE A 4 13.26 -4.56 -11.25
N THR A 5 14.42 -5.14 -10.91
CA THR A 5 14.54 -6.13 -9.85
C THR A 5 14.06 -5.56 -8.51
N TYR A 6 14.52 -4.35 -8.15
CA TYR A 6 14.19 -3.74 -6.87
C TYR A 6 12.70 -3.34 -6.76
N PRO A 7 12.09 -2.60 -7.71
CA PRO A 7 10.65 -2.32 -7.67
C PRO A 7 9.80 -3.59 -7.73
N GLY A 8 10.25 -4.63 -8.43
CA GLY A 8 9.58 -5.93 -8.49
C GLY A 8 9.52 -6.62 -7.12
N ILE A 9 10.64 -6.65 -6.39
CA ILE A 9 10.69 -7.17 -5.02
C ILE A 9 9.75 -6.39 -4.10
N VAL A 10 9.80 -5.05 -4.15
CA VAL A 10 8.93 -4.19 -3.33
C VAL A 10 7.45 -4.41 -3.65
N SER A 11 7.11 -4.58 -4.93
CA SER A 11 5.74 -4.91 -5.36
C SER A 11 5.30 -6.26 -4.79
N GLY A 12 6.16 -7.28 -4.83
CA GLY A 12 5.90 -8.59 -4.23
C GLY A 12 5.63 -8.50 -2.73
N LEU A 13 6.46 -7.76 -1.99
CA LEU A 13 6.27 -7.52 -0.56
C LEU A 13 4.94 -6.80 -0.27
N ALA A 14 4.60 -5.77 -1.06
CA ALA A 14 3.32 -5.06 -0.95
C ALA A 14 2.11 -6.00 -1.15
N LEU A 15 2.19 -6.88 -2.15
CA LEU A 15 1.15 -7.89 -2.41
C LEU A 15 1.05 -8.92 -1.27
N LEU A 16 2.16 -9.35 -0.69
CA LEU A 16 2.13 -10.24 0.48
C LEU A 16 1.48 -9.57 1.70
N VAL A 17 1.74 -8.29 1.95
CA VAL A 17 1.06 -7.53 3.01
C VAL A 17 -0.43 -7.40 2.72
N TYR A 18 -0.81 -7.17 1.47
CA TYR A 18 -2.22 -7.18 1.06
C TYR A 18 -2.89 -8.54 1.33
N TYR A 19 -2.28 -9.65 0.87
CA TYR A 19 -2.76 -11.00 1.15
C TYR A 19 -2.89 -11.28 2.64
N PHE A 20 -1.95 -10.80 3.45
CA PHE A 20 -2.04 -10.91 4.91
C PHE A 20 -3.30 -10.22 5.45
N THR A 21 -3.59 -8.98 5.04
CA THR A 21 -4.81 -8.28 5.49
C THR A 21 -6.09 -8.94 4.98
N LEU A 22 -6.09 -9.39 3.72
CA LEU A 22 -7.21 -10.13 3.11
C LEU A 22 -7.51 -11.39 3.92
N TYR A 23 -6.48 -12.22 4.16
CA TYR A 23 -6.57 -13.44 4.94
C TYR A 23 -7.09 -13.16 6.36
N LYS A 24 -6.56 -12.13 7.05
CA LYS A 24 -7.03 -11.76 8.39
C LYS A 24 -8.50 -11.34 8.41
N SER A 25 -8.97 -10.58 7.42
CA SER A 25 -10.39 -10.21 7.33
C SER A 25 -11.30 -11.42 7.05
N GLY A 26 -10.83 -12.36 6.21
CA GLY A 26 -11.55 -13.60 5.93
C GLY A 26 -11.67 -14.49 7.16
N MET A 27 -10.56 -14.69 7.89
CA MET A 27 -10.56 -15.45 9.15
C MET A 27 -11.42 -14.79 10.24
N ALA A 28 -11.51 -13.45 10.26
CA ALA A 28 -12.37 -12.74 11.19
C ALA A 28 -13.85 -13.10 11.00
N ARG A 29 -14.31 -13.38 9.76
CA ARG A 29 -15.69 -13.85 9.53
C ARG A 29 -16.00 -15.12 10.31
N GLY A 30 -15.11 -16.11 10.24
CA GLY A 30 -15.29 -17.37 10.99
C GLY A 30 -15.08 -17.20 12.50
N LYS A 31 -14.21 -16.28 12.93
CA LYS A 31 -13.97 -16.03 14.36
C LYS A 31 -15.16 -15.36 15.06
N TYR A 32 -15.87 -14.48 14.35
CA TYR A 32 -16.97 -13.67 14.89
C TYR A 32 -18.35 -14.09 14.35
N ASP A 33 -18.43 -15.28 13.74
CA ASP A 33 -19.66 -15.86 13.18
C ASP A 33 -20.46 -14.91 12.26
N VAL A 34 -19.76 -14.16 11.40
CA VAL A 34 -20.38 -13.22 10.45
C VAL A 34 -20.64 -13.91 9.11
N PRO A 35 -21.90 -14.26 8.78
CA PRO A 35 -22.22 -14.98 7.55
C PRO A 35 -22.02 -14.08 6.32
N ALA A 36 -21.62 -14.66 5.19
CA ALA A 36 -21.67 -13.95 3.92
C ALA A 36 -23.14 -13.71 3.50
N PRO A 37 -23.49 -12.57 2.88
CA PRO A 37 -22.62 -11.45 2.47
C PRO A 37 -22.47 -10.33 3.52
N SER A 38 -22.92 -10.54 4.76
CA SER A 38 -22.91 -9.50 5.80
C SER A 38 -21.51 -8.90 6.00
N HIS A 39 -21.47 -7.59 6.20
CA HIS A 39 -20.30 -6.85 6.66
C HIS A 39 -20.55 -6.19 8.02
N ASP A 40 -21.67 -6.52 8.66
CA ASP A 40 -22.02 -6.06 10.00
C ASP A 40 -21.63 -7.15 11.02
N GLY A 41 -21.09 -6.71 12.16
CA GLY A 41 -20.60 -7.60 13.20
C GLY A 41 -20.04 -6.78 14.37
N PRO A 42 -19.38 -7.45 15.34
CA PRO A 42 -18.75 -6.76 16.45
C PRO A 42 -17.61 -5.86 15.97
N ASP A 43 -17.26 -4.86 16.78
CA ASP A 43 -16.27 -3.84 16.41
C ASP A 43 -14.94 -4.45 15.97
N GLU A 44 -14.47 -5.51 16.63
CA GLU A 44 -13.21 -6.17 16.27
C GLU A 44 -13.25 -6.77 14.86
N TYR A 45 -14.39 -7.33 14.44
CA TYR A 45 -14.57 -7.79 13.08
C TYR A 45 -14.47 -6.62 12.09
N LEU A 46 -15.16 -5.51 12.40
CA LEU A 46 -15.15 -4.31 11.56
C LEU A 46 -13.73 -3.73 11.42
N TRP A 47 -12.92 -3.76 12.47
CA TRP A 47 -11.52 -3.28 12.40
C TRP A 47 -10.67 -4.12 11.43
N HIS A 48 -10.85 -5.45 11.44
CA HIS A 48 -10.16 -6.34 10.50
C HIS A 48 -10.56 -6.06 9.05
N VAL A 49 -11.86 -5.90 8.79
CA VAL A 49 -12.38 -5.56 7.46
C VAL A 49 -11.88 -4.19 7.00
N ARG A 50 -11.94 -3.17 7.86
CA ARG A 50 -11.48 -1.81 7.54
C ARG A 50 -9.99 -1.74 7.27
N ALA A 51 -9.17 -2.49 8.01
CA ALA A 51 -7.74 -2.54 7.74
C ALA A 51 -7.42 -3.16 6.37
N HIS A 52 -8.15 -4.21 5.99
CA HIS A 52 -8.03 -4.83 4.68
C HIS A 52 -8.48 -3.90 3.55
N GLN A 53 -9.68 -3.33 3.63
CA GLN A 53 -10.22 -2.40 2.63
C GLN A 53 -9.31 -1.18 2.44
N ASN A 54 -8.86 -0.57 3.54
CA ASN A 54 -7.96 0.58 3.43
C ASN A 54 -6.59 0.22 2.84
N THR A 55 -6.10 -1.00 3.08
CA THR A 55 -4.87 -1.49 2.44
C THR A 55 -5.08 -1.69 0.93
N LEU A 56 -6.23 -2.21 0.51
CA LEU A 56 -6.61 -2.34 -0.90
C LEU A 56 -6.66 -0.99 -1.61
N GLU A 57 -7.37 -0.01 -1.05
CA GLU A 57 -7.51 1.34 -1.61
C GLU A 57 -6.15 1.99 -1.86
N HIS A 58 -5.23 1.87 -0.91
CA HIS A 58 -3.90 2.43 -1.04
C HIS A 58 -2.96 1.61 -1.93
N LEU A 59 -3.15 0.29 -2.03
CA LEU A 59 -2.37 -0.56 -2.92
C LEU A 59 -2.59 -0.15 -4.39
N VAL A 60 -3.84 0.19 -4.74
CA VAL A 60 -4.22 0.68 -6.08
C VAL A 60 -3.53 2.00 -6.43
N LEU A 61 -3.17 2.83 -5.45
CA LEU A 61 -2.36 4.02 -5.68
C LEU A 61 -0.86 3.70 -5.70
N PHE A 62 -0.41 2.87 -4.76
CA PHE A 62 1.00 2.59 -4.53
C PHE A 62 1.66 1.87 -5.71
N LEU A 63 1.04 0.79 -6.21
CA LEU A 63 1.66 -0.01 -7.27
C LEU A 63 1.86 0.80 -8.56
N PRO A 64 0.84 1.48 -9.13
CA PRO A 64 1.06 2.32 -10.30
C PRO A 64 2.09 3.42 -10.04
N ALA A 65 2.03 4.11 -8.89
CA ALA A 65 2.99 5.17 -8.57
C ALA A 65 4.44 4.67 -8.51
N LEU A 66 4.67 3.49 -7.91
CA LEU A 66 5.99 2.86 -7.84
C LEU A 66 6.56 2.62 -9.25
N TRP A 67 5.75 2.04 -10.15
CA TRP A 67 6.19 1.72 -11.50
C TRP A 67 6.35 2.97 -12.38
N LEU A 68 5.45 3.95 -12.26
CA LEU A 68 5.57 5.23 -12.96
C LEU A 68 6.83 5.98 -12.54
N PHE A 69 7.16 6.02 -11.25
CA PHE A 69 8.39 6.64 -10.75
C PHE A 69 9.64 5.85 -11.17
N ALA A 70 9.59 4.52 -11.12
CA ALA A 70 10.70 3.67 -11.55
C ALA A 70 11.06 3.91 -13.02
N TYR A 71 10.05 4.13 -13.87
CA TYR A 71 10.23 4.40 -15.29
C TYR A 71 10.70 5.84 -15.56
N SER A 72 10.03 6.83 -14.97
CA SER A 72 10.28 8.24 -15.26
C SER A 72 11.48 8.85 -14.53
N VAL A 73 11.87 8.30 -13.38
CA VAL A 73 12.91 8.88 -12.52
C VAL A 73 14.03 7.87 -12.26
N SER A 74 13.77 6.81 -11.50
CA SER A 74 14.80 5.80 -11.17
C SER A 74 14.20 4.57 -10.47
N PRO A 75 14.50 3.34 -10.92
CA PRO A 75 14.08 2.11 -10.25
C PRO A 75 14.64 1.94 -8.84
N LEU A 76 15.90 2.35 -8.61
CA LEU A 76 16.55 2.26 -7.31
C LEU A 76 15.84 3.14 -6.28
N TRP A 77 15.57 4.40 -6.64
CA TRP A 77 14.87 5.34 -5.77
C TRP A 77 13.41 4.96 -5.57
N ALA A 78 12.74 4.44 -6.62
CA ALA A 78 11.39 3.89 -6.48
C ALA A 78 11.34 2.82 -5.38
N ALA A 79 12.28 1.88 -5.40
CA ALA A 79 12.35 0.82 -4.40
C ALA A 79 12.73 1.34 -3.00
N ALA A 80 13.73 2.21 -2.91
CA ALA A 80 14.20 2.78 -1.65
C ALA A 80 13.12 3.59 -0.92
N ILE A 81 12.29 4.32 -1.66
CA ILE A 81 11.14 5.05 -1.09
C ILE A 81 9.97 4.08 -0.86
N GLY A 82 9.73 3.19 -1.81
CA GLY A 82 8.58 2.29 -1.82
C GLY A 82 8.57 1.26 -0.69
N ILE A 83 9.74 0.81 -0.22
CA ILE A 83 9.85 -0.22 0.84
C ILE A 83 9.20 0.20 2.16
N PHE A 84 9.08 1.49 2.43
CA PHE A 84 8.40 1.99 3.63
C PHE A 84 6.89 1.76 3.60
N TRP A 85 6.29 1.64 2.42
CA TRP A 85 4.85 1.40 2.29
C TRP A 85 4.41 0.04 2.86
N PRO A 86 4.95 -1.13 2.45
CA PRO A 86 4.55 -2.41 3.01
C PRO A 86 4.84 -2.51 4.52
N VAL A 87 5.96 -1.95 4.99
CA VAL A 87 6.29 -1.89 6.43
C VAL A 87 5.25 -1.10 7.20
N GLY A 88 4.93 0.11 6.74
CA GLY A 88 3.90 0.96 7.35
C GLY A 88 2.52 0.30 7.31
N ARG A 89 2.18 -0.43 6.24
CA ARG A 89 0.91 -1.15 6.11
C ARG A 89 0.78 -2.32 7.07
N LEU A 90 1.86 -3.05 7.29
CA LEU A 90 1.87 -4.12 8.28
C LEU A 90 1.66 -3.54 9.69
N ALA A 91 2.37 -2.46 10.04
CA ALA A 91 2.19 -1.76 11.31
C ALA A 91 0.77 -1.19 11.46
N TYR A 92 0.22 -0.59 10.40
CA TYR A 92 -1.15 -0.07 10.34
C TYR A 92 -2.17 -1.17 10.67
N ALA A 93 -2.09 -2.30 9.96
CA ALA A 93 -3.02 -3.41 10.15
C ALA A 93 -2.93 -4.01 11.56
N LEU A 94 -1.71 -4.28 12.04
CA LEU A 94 -1.48 -4.85 13.38
C LEU A 94 -1.93 -3.92 14.50
N GLY A 95 -1.78 -2.61 14.33
CA GLY A 95 -2.30 -1.61 15.26
C GLY A 95 -3.83 -1.60 15.26
N TYR A 96 -4.42 -1.53 14.06
CA TYR A 96 -5.88 -1.45 13.90
C TYR A 96 -6.60 -2.68 14.47
N TYR A 97 -6.04 -3.88 14.34
CA TYR A 97 -6.61 -5.10 14.93
C TYR A 97 -6.71 -5.07 16.47
N LYS A 98 -5.95 -4.18 17.13
CA LYS A 98 -6.00 -4.02 18.58
C LYS A 98 -6.95 -2.91 19.01
N ALA A 99 -6.90 -1.77 18.34
CA ALA A 99 -7.79 -0.64 18.56
C ALA A 99 -7.75 0.34 17.37
N PRO A 100 -8.85 1.05 17.07
CA PRO A 100 -8.89 2.03 15.97
C PRO A 100 -7.83 3.13 16.03
N GLU A 101 -7.42 3.55 17.23
CA GLU A 101 -6.48 4.65 17.45
C GLU A 101 -5.04 4.24 17.12
N ASN A 102 -4.72 2.95 17.30
CA ASN A 102 -3.38 2.40 17.10
C ASN A 102 -2.97 2.28 15.63
N ARG A 103 -3.87 2.57 14.69
CA ARG A 103 -3.57 2.54 13.26
C ARG A 103 -2.72 3.73 12.79
N MET A 104 -2.76 4.85 13.53
CA MET A 104 -2.18 6.12 13.06
C MET A 104 -0.67 6.06 12.76
N PRO A 105 0.19 5.46 13.62
CA PRO A 105 1.62 5.43 13.34
C PRO A 105 1.97 4.71 12.03
N GLY A 106 1.33 3.58 11.74
CA GLY A 106 1.53 2.85 10.48
C GLY A 106 1.02 3.62 9.25
N LEU A 107 -0.05 4.39 9.42
CA LEU A 107 -0.56 5.27 8.35
C LEU A 107 0.46 6.37 8.01
N LEU A 108 1.05 7.01 9.03
CA LEU A 108 2.05 8.07 8.85
C LEU A 108 3.34 7.55 8.18
N ILE A 109 3.68 6.28 8.35
CA ILE A 109 4.82 5.66 7.65
C ILE A 109 4.46 5.32 6.20
N SER A 110 3.26 4.80 5.96
CA SER A 110 2.87 4.29 4.63
C SER A 110 2.35 5.35 3.66
N MET A 111 1.88 6.50 4.14
CA MET A 111 1.36 7.58 3.28
C MET A 111 2.43 8.34 2.49
N PRO A 112 3.51 8.87 3.10
CA PRO A 112 4.49 9.70 2.41
C PRO A 112 5.10 9.05 1.15
N PRO A 113 5.45 7.74 1.14
CA PRO A 113 5.95 7.08 -0.06
C PRO A 113 5.01 7.22 -1.25
N VAL A 114 3.70 7.10 -1.06
CA VAL A 114 2.72 7.23 -2.15
C VAL A 114 2.77 8.62 -2.76
N TYR A 115 2.73 9.66 -1.93
CA TYR A 115 2.79 11.05 -2.41
C TYR A 115 4.09 11.37 -3.13
N ILE A 116 5.23 10.93 -2.58
CA ILE A 116 6.55 11.14 -3.18
C ILE A 116 6.62 10.44 -4.56
N LEU A 117 6.15 9.20 -4.65
CA LEU A 117 6.17 8.44 -5.91
C LEU A 117 5.22 9.06 -6.95
N VAL A 118 4.00 9.45 -6.57
CA VAL A 118 3.03 10.08 -7.49
C VAL A 118 3.55 11.42 -7.99
N LEU A 119 3.89 12.35 -7.10
CA LEU A 119 4.35 13.68 -7.47
C LEU A 119 5.68 13.62 -8.23
N GLY A 120 6.60 12.78 -7.78
CA GLY A 120 7.87 12.57 -8.44
C GLY A 120 7.71 12.00 -9.86
N SER A 121 6.78 11.08 -10.06
CA SER A 121 6.49 10.56 -11.40
C SER A 121 5.92 11.63 -12.33
N LEU A 122 5.02 12.48 -11.84
CA LEU A 122 4.44 13.58 -12.61
C LEU A 122 5.51 14.59 -13.04
N ILE A 123 6.43 14.95 -12.12
CA ILE A 123 7.57 15.81 -12.43
C ILE A 123 8.50 15.14 -13.44
N GLY A 124 8.83 13.86 -13.24
CA GLY A 124 9.72 13.11 -14.13
C GLY A 124 9.22 13.08 -15.58
N PHE A 125 7.95 12.71 -15.78
CA PHE A 125 7.33 12.72 -17.10
C PHE A 125 7.15 14.13 -17.67
N GLY A 126 6.83 15.13 -16.84
CA GLY A 126 6.72 16.51 -17.27
C GLY A 126 8.05 17.07 -17.80
N LEU A 127 9.17 16.74 -17.15
CA LEU A 127 10.51 17.10 -17.61
C LEU A 127 10.88 16.37 -18.90
N ASP A 128 10.50 15.10 -19.04
CA ASP A 128 10.72 14.35 -20.27
C ASP A 128 9.96 14.97 -21.46
N LEU A 129 8.68 15.30 -21.26
CA LEU A 129 7.88 16.00 -22.26
C LEU A 129 8.51 17.35 -22.64
N ALA A 130 8.97 18.14 -21.66
CA ALA A 130 9.61 19.42 -21.94
C ALA A 130 10.85 19.27 -22.83
N ARG A 131 11.67 18.23 -22.60
CA ARG A 131 12.86 17.94 -23.43
C ARG A 131 12.50 17.51 -24.86
N GLN A 132 11.35 16.88 -25.07
CA GLN A 132 10.91 16.48 -26.41
C GLN A 132 10.38 17.67 -27.23
N LEU A 133 9.96 18.75 -26.57
CA LEU A 133 9.37 19.94 -27.19
C LEU A 133 10.38 21.07 -27.48
N THR A 134 11.59 21.00 -26.92
CA THR A 134 12.68 21.98 -27.09
C THR A 134 13.82 21.41 -27.92
#